data_AF-A0A5D0J6Y8-F1
#
_entry.id   AF-A0A5D0J6Y8-F1
#
_cell.length_a   1.000
_cell.length_b   1.000
_cell.length_c   1.000
_cell.angle_alpha   90.00
_cell.angle_beta   90.00
_cell.angle_gamma   90.00
#
_symmetry.space_group_name_H-M   'P 1'
#
loop_
_entity.id
_entity.type
_entity.pdbx_description
1 polymer ?
#
loop_
_entity_poly.entity_id
_entity_poly.type
_entity_poly.pdbx_seq_one_letter_code
_entity_poly.pdbx_strand_id
1 'polypeptide(L)'
;TIYDTQDSDRLIRDIIKELQLDKDVYKYKQIRSRISSYKNSLITVRAYFQNPELIEADTMARRPRMGDIYKAYVERCFKAGAMDFDDLLLKTNELLTRYPEVLAKYQNRFKYILVDEYQD
;
A
#
# COMPACT_ATOMS: atom_id res chain seq x y z
N THR A 1 12.16 -1.09 -9.98
CA THR A 1 11.88 0.30 -10.41
C THR A 1 10.91 0.96 -9.46
N ILE A 2 11.00 2.28 -9.24
CA ILE A 2 10.03 3.02 -8.42
C ILE A 2 8.96 3.59 -9.34
N TYR A 3 7.69 3.29 -9.07
CA TYR A 3 6.56 3.84 -9.80
C TYR A 3 6.25 5.24 -9.30
N ASP A 4 6.02 6.15 -10.24
CA ASP A 4 5.47 7.45 -9.92
C ASP A 4 3.94 7.40 -9.79
N THR A 5 3.32 8.56 -9.59
CA THR A 5 1.87 8.66 -9.49
C THR A 5 1.16 8.25 -10.77
N GLN A 6 1.73 8.54 -11.94
CA GLN A 6 1.12 8.23 -13.23
C GLN A 6 1.16 6.73 -13.52
N ASP A 7 2.28 6.07 -13.22
CA ASP A 7 2.44 4.62 -13.35
C ASP A 7 1.43 3.90 -12.45
N SER A 8 1.33 4.33 -11.19
CA SER A 8 0.37 3.81 -10.23
C SER A 8 -1.08 4.01 -10.70
N ASP A 9 -1.41 5.21 -11.18
CA ASP A 9 -2.74 5.53 -11.71
C ASP A 9 -3.09 4.68 -12.94
N ARG A 10 -2.14 4.46 -13.86
CA ARG A 10 -2.33 3.60 -15.04
C ARG A 10 -2.62 2.17 -14.63
N LEU A 11 -1.79 1.62 -13.75
CA LEU A 11 -1.94 0.24 -13.26
C LEU A 11 -3.29 0.02 -12.57
N ILE A 12 -3.74 0.97 -11.74
CA ILE A 12 -5.04 0.89 -11.06
C ILE A 12 -6.19 0.95 -12.06
N ARG A 13 -6.12 1.79 -13.10
CA ARG A 13 -7.15 1.83 -14.16
C ARG A 13 -7.26 0.49 -14.89
N ASP A 14 -6.13 -0.14 -15.19
CA ASP A 14 -6.12 -1.44 -15.86
C ASP A 14 -6.75 -2.52 -14.98
N ILE A 15 -6.43 -2.54 -13.68
CA ILE A 15 -7.05 -3.45 -12.71
C ILE A 15 -8.57 -3.25 -12.63
N ILE A 16 -9.04 -2.00 -12.52
CA ILE A 16 -10.48 -1.67 -12.47
C ILE A 16 -11.19 -2.20 -13.72
N LYS A 17 -10.59 -2.01 -14.88
CA LYS A 17 -11.13 -2.47 -16.17
C LYS A 17 -11.20 -4.00 -16.24
N GLU A 18 -10.13 -4.69 -15.84
CA GLU A 18 -10.05 -6.15 -15.86
C GLU A 18 -11.02 -6.81 -14.88
N LEU A 19 -11.23 -6.20 -13.70
CA LEU A 19 -12.23 -6.64 -12.73
C LEU A 19 -13.67 -6.26 -13.11
N GLN A 20 -13.87 -5.62 -14.27
CA GLN A 20 -15.16 -5.16 -14.78
C GLN A 20 -15.92 -4.26 -13.79
N LEU A 21 -15.19 -3.40 -13.09
CA LEU A 21 -15.75 -2.50 -12.09
C LEU A 21 -16.18 -1.17 -12.71
N ASP A 22 -17.22 -0.57 -12.14
CA ASP A 22 -17.72 0.74 -12.56
C ASP A 22 -16.68 1.85 -12.27
N LYS A 23 -16.18 2.51 -13.33
CA LYS A 23 -15.19 3.58 -13.26
C LYS A 23 -15.68 4.85 -12.53
N ASP A 24 -16.99 5.07 -12.49
CA ASP A 24 -17.59 6.24 -11.85
C ASP A 24 -17.69 6.04 -10.33
N VAL A 25 -17.82 4.78 -9.89
CA VAL A 25 -17.74 4.37 -8.49
C VAL A 25 -16.27 4.20 -8.05
N TYR A 26 -15.49 3.44 -8.82
CA TYR A 26 -14.09 3.13 -8.54
C TYR A 26 -13.18 4.13 -9.25
N LYS A 27 -13.23 5.39 -8.83
CA LYS A 27 -12.35 6.43 -9.40
C LYS A 27 -10.90 6.14 -9.03
N TYR A 28 -10.06 5.83 -10.02
CA TYR A 28 -8.66 5.39 -9.82
C TYR A 28 -7.85 6.26 -8.86
N LYS A 29 -7.99 7.60 -8.90
CA LYS A 29 -7.29 8.51 -7.96
C LYS A 29 -7.70 8.29 -6.50
N GLN A 30 -8.99 8.06 -6.26
CA GLN A 30 -9.52 7.78 -4.92
C GLN A 30 -9.08 6.40 -4.43
N ILE A 31 -9.04 5.41 -5.32
CA ILE A 31 -8.51 4.08 -5.02
C ILE A 31 -7.03 4.16 -4.67
N ARG A 32 -6.22 4.87 -5.47
CA ARG A 32 -4.79 5.08 -5.16
C ARG A 32 -4.59 5.74 -3.81
N SER A 33 -5.32 6.82 -3.52
CA SER A 33 -5.27 7.48 -2.21
C SER A 33 -5.67 6.55 -1.07
N ARG A 34 -6.66 5.67 -1.28
CA ARG A 34 -7.07 4.68 -0.28
C ARG A 34 -6.00 3.61 -0.05
N ILE A 35 -5.35 3.11 -1.11
CA ILE A 35 -4.20 2.19 -1.02
C ILE A 35 -3.04 2.87 -0.26
N SER A 36 -2.74 4.12 -0.61
CA SER A 36 -1.70 4.91 0.06
C SER A 36 -1.96 5.05 1.55
N SER A 37 -3.21 5.38 1.93
CA SER A 37 -3.63 5.42 3.34
C SER A 37 -3.41 4.09 4.06
N TYR A 38 -3.72 2.95 3.44
CA TYR A 38 -3.42 1.66 4.06
C TYR A 38 -1.94 1.44 4.27
N LYS A 39 -1.13 1.70 3.25
CA LYS A 39 0.33 1.50 3.34
C LYS A 39 0.96 2.40 4.39
N ASN A 40 0.55 3.66 4.47
CA ASN A 40 1.01 4.62 5.49
C ASN A 40 0.56 4.24 6.90
N SER A 41 -0.58 3.56 7.06
CA SER A 41 -1.00 2.94 8.32
C SER A 41 -0.43 1.53 8.54
N LEU A 42 0.57 1.11 7.75
CA LEU A 42 1.22 -0.20 7.79
C LEU A 42 0.27 -1.40 7.55
N ILE A 43 -0.88 -1.17 6.91
CA ILE A 43 -1.89 -2.17 6.61
C ILE A 43 -1.51 -2.90 5.32
N THR A 44 -1.05 -4.14 5.48
CA THR A 44 -0.82 -5.07 4.36
C THR A 44 -2.14 -5.57 3.77
N VAL A 45 -2.11 -6.11 2.55
CA VAL A 45 -3.27 -6.80 1.94
C VAL A 45 -3.82 -7.88 2.87
N ARG A 46 -2.95 -8.66 3.53
CA ARG A 46 -3.38 -9.68 4.49
C ARG A 46 -4.08 -9.07 5.70
N ALA A 47 -3.52 -8.01 6.27
CA ALA A 47 -4.10 -7.32 7.42
C ALA A 47 -5.46 -6.68 7.07
N TYR A 48 -5.61 -6.14 5.87
CA TYR A 48 -6.90 -5.63 5.37
C TYR A 48 -7.99 -6.70 5.41
N PHE A 49 -7.73 -7.89 4.84
CA PHE A 49 -8.71 -8.98 4.83
C PHE A 49 -8.99 -9.58 6.22
N GLN A 50 -8.15 -9.30 7.21
CA GLN A 50 -8.34 -9.71 8.61
C GLN A 50 -9.02 -8.63 9.46
N ASN A 51 -9.36 -7.46 8.88
CA ASN A 51 -9.98 -6.35 9.59
C ASN A 51 -11.39 -6.07 9.02
N PRO A 52 -12.45 -6.58 9.67
CA PRO A 52 -13.83 -6.37 9.22
C PRO A 52 -14.25 -4.89 9.15
N GLU A 53 -13.75 -4.04 10.05
CA GLU A 53 -14.11 -2.62 10.09
C GLU A 53 -13.63 -1.88 8.82
N LEU A 54 -12.44 -2.22 8.31
CA LEU A 54 -11.93 -1.65 7.07
C LEU A 54 -12.76 -2.07 5.86
N ILE A 55 -13.17 -3.35 5.83
CA ILE A 55 -14.00 -3.91 4.76
C ILE A 55 -15.39 -3.25 4.78
N GLU A 56 -15.98 -3.11 5.97
CA GLU A 56 -17.28 -2.44 6.16
C GLU A 56 -17.18 -0.98 5.73
N ALA A 57 -16.16 -0.24 6.17
CA ALA A 57 -15.95 1.15 5.79
C ALA A 57 -15.86 1.34 4.27
N ASP A 58 -15.13 0.47 3.55
CA ASP A 58 -15.06 0.56 2.09
C ASP A 58 -16.37 0.17 1.41
N THR A 59 -17.08 -0.82 1.96
CA THR A 59 -18.39 -1.25 1.48
C THR A 59 -19.42 -0.12 1.61
N MET A 60 -19.44 0.56 2.76
CA MET A 60 -20.27 1.75 2.99
C MET A 60 -19.89 2.90 2.04
N ALA A 61 -18.60 3.04 1.72
CA ALA A 61 -18.12 3.95 0.69
C ALA A 61 -18.37 3.46 -0.75
N ARG A 62 -19.27 2.49 -0.95
CA ARG A 62 -19.67 1.88 -2.23
C ARG A 62 -18.53 1.18 -2.99
N ARG A 63 -17.47 0.76 -2.30
CA ARG A 63 -16.28 0.11 -2.86
C ARG A 63 -16.01 -1.26 -2.21
N PRO A 64 -16.97 -2.21 -2.20
CA PRO A 64 -16.79 -3.52 -1.57
C PRO A 64 -15.63 -4.34 -2.17
N ARG A 65 -15.19 -4.01 -3.40
CA ARG A 65 -14.07 -4.69 -4.08
C ARG A 65 -12.71 -4.02 -3.83
N MET A 66 -12.60 -3.12 -2.84
CA MET A 66 -11.36 -2.40 -2.54
C MET A 66 -10.18 -3.34 -2.22
N GLY A 67 -10.43 -4.39 -1.42
CA GLY A 67 -9.41 -5.39 -1.09
C GLY A 67 -8.85 -6.13 -2.32
N ASP A 68 -9.71 -6.45 -3.29
CA ASP A 68 -9.30 -7.14 -4.51
C ASP A 68 -8.42 -6.25 -5.40
N ILE A 69 -8.77 -4.97 -5.50
CA ILE A 69 -7.94 -4.00 -6.23
C ILE A 69 -6.59 -3.84 -5.53
N TYR A 70 -6.57 -3.71 -4.20
CA TYR A 70 -5.33 -3.57 -3.43
C TYR A 70 -4.43 -4.81 -3.60
N LYS A 71 -5.01 -6.01 -3.51
CA LYS A 71 -4.30 -7.27 -3.75
C LYS A 71 -3.71 -7.33 -5.16
N ALA A 72 -4.52 -7.09 -6.19
CA ALA A 72 -4.06 -7.14 -7.58
C ALA A 72 -2.97 -6.11 -7.86
N TYR A 73 -3.07 -4.91 -7.28
CA TYR A 73 -2.06 -3.87 -7.40
C TYR A 73 -0.70 -4.31 -6.83
N VAL A 74 -0.68 -4.79 -5.58
CA VAL A 74 0.56 -5.26 -4.94
C VAL A 74 1.18 -6.44 -5.69
N GLU A 75 0.37 -7.38 -6.14
CA GLU A 75 0.85 -8.53 -6.91
C GLU A 75 1.48 -8.13 -8.24
N ARG A 76 0.92 -7.13 -8.95
CA ARG A 76 1.49 -6.64 -10.21
C ARG A 76 2.78 -5.87 -9.99
N CYS A 77 2.83 -5.00 -8.99
CA CYS A 77 4.06 -4.31 -8.62
C CYS A 77 5.17 -5.33 -8.30
N PHE A 78 4.86 -6.35 -7.49
CA PHE A 78 5.80 -7.42 -7.18
C PHE A 78 6.29 -8.16 -8.43
N LYS A 79 5.38 -8.59 -9.32
CA LYS A 79 5.74 -9.27 -10.58
C LYS A 79 6.58 -8.41 -11.52
N ALA A 80 6.38 -7.09 -11.51
CA ALA A 80 7.14 -6.14 -12.30
C ALA A 80 8.50 -5.75 -11.67
N GLY A 81 8.83 -6.27 -10.48
CA GLY A 81 9.99 -5.79 -9.72
C GLY A 81 9.89 -4.30 -9.39
N ALA A 82 8.66 -3.83 -9.19
CA ALA A 82 8.32 -2.43 -8.94
C ALA A 82 7.79 -2.21 -7.52
N MET A 83 7.99 -0.99 -7.02
CA MET A 83 7.45 -0.50 -5.76
C MET A 83 6.96 0.93 -5.97
N ASP A 84 5.92 1.36 -5.26
CA ASP A 84 5.62 2.79 -5.16
C ASP A 84 6.30 3.43 -3.94
N PHE A 85 6.10 4.73 -3.74
CA PHE A 85 6.73 5.46 -2.64
C PHE A 85 6.29 4.96 -1.27
N ASP A 86 5.00 4.64 -1.09
CA ASP A 86 4.48 4.16 0.20
C ASP A 86 5.02 2.77 0.55
N ASP A 87 5.34 1.94 -0.47
CA ASP A 87 6.00 0.64 -0.27
C ASP A 87 7.39 0.78 0.37
N LEU A 88 8.10 1.90 0.18
CA LEU A 88 9.42 2.08 0.77
C LEU A 88 9.35 2.04 2.31
N LEU A 89 8.31 2.64 2.90
CA LEU A 89 8.08 2.57 4.35
C LEU A 89 7.54 1.20 4.75
N LEU A 90 6.47 0.73 4.10
CA LEU A 90 5.81 -0.51 4.47
C LEU A 90 6.76 -1.72 4.36
N LYS A 91 7.51 -1.85 3.26
CA LYS A 91 8.43 -2.97 3.02
C LYS A 91 9.66 -2.91 3.90
N THR A 92 10.16 -1.71 4.20
CA THR A 92 11.25 -1.56 5.19
C THR A 92 10.77 -2.00 6.57
N ASN A 93 9.58 -1.61 6.98
CA ASN A 93 8.99 -2.07 8.24
C ASN A 93 8.81 -3.61 8.25
N GLU A 94 8.27 -4.20 7.18
CA GLU A 94 8.16 -5.67 7.06
C GLU A 94 9.53 -6.36 7.15
N LEU A 95 10.56 -5.81 6.49
CA LEU A 95 11.92 -6.36 6.51
C LEU A 95 12.49 -6.35 7.94
N LEU A 96 12.45 -5.19 8.61
CA LEU A 96 13.01 -5.04 9.95
C LEU A 96 12.25 -5.86 11.00
N THR A 97 10.94 -6.06 10.81
CA THR A 97 10.11 -6.90 11.69
C THR A 97 10.40 -8.39 11.52
N ARG A 98 10.62 -8.84 10.28
CA ARG A 98 10.81 -10.27 9.97
C ARG A 98 12.24 -10.76 10.15
N TYR A 99 13.22 -9.87 10.03
CA TYR A 99 14.64 -10.21 10.04
C TYR A 99 15.37 -9.37 11.12
N PRO A 100 15.34 -9.81 12.40
CA PRO A 100 15.92 -9.07 13.52
C PRO A 100 17.42 -8.77 13.35
N GLU A 101 18.15 -9.60 12.62
CA GLU A 101 19.57 -9.38 12.29
C GLU A 101 19.78 -8.15 11.39
N VAL A 102 18.86 -7.91 10.46
CA VAL A 102 18.89 -6.71 9.61
C VAL A 102 18.57 -5.49 10.46
N LEU A 103 17.56 -5.57 11.33
CA LEU A 103 17.24 -4.51 12.29
C LEU A 103 18.43 -4.17 13.19
N ALA A 104 19.07 -5.18 13.78
CA ALA A 104 20.22 -5.01 14.66
C ALA A 104 21.39 -4.30 13.96
N LYS A 105 21.62 -4.57 12.66
CA LYS A 105 22.61 -3.85 11.86
C LYS A 105 22.33 -2.35 11.82
N TYR A 106 21.07 -1.95 11.59
CA TYR A 106 20.69 -0.53 11.55
C TYR A 106 20.70 0.12 12.93
N GLN A 107 20.22 -0.56 13.98
CA GLN A 107 20.30 -0.09 15.37
C GLN A 107 21.75 0.06 15.86
N ASN A 108 22.68 -0.75 15.34
CA ASN A 108 24.09 -0.60 15.62
C ASN A 108 24.75 0.56 14.87
N ARG A 109 24.27 0.87 13.67
CA ARG A 109 24.77 1.99 12.87
C ARG A 109 24.25 3.34 13.37
N PHE A 110 22.96 3.42 13.66
CA PHE A 110 22.28 4.66 14.06
C PHE A 110 22.06 4.68 15.57
N LYS A 111 23.09 5.10 16.31
CA LYS A 111 23.05 5.18 17.79
C LYS A 111 22.23 6.35 18.32
N TYR A 112 22.11 7.41 17.53
CA TYR A 112 21.29 8.58 17.82
C TYR A 112 20.42 8.85 16.59
N ILE A 113 19.13 9.01 16.82
CA ILE A 113 18.15 9.26 15.76
C ILE A 113 17.51 10.61 16.08
N LEU A 114 17.69 11.58 15.18
CA LEU A 114 16.98 12.85 15.22
C LEU A 114 15.95 12.80 14.12
N VAL A 115 14.69 13.06 14.48
CA VAL A 115 13.58 13.19 13.54
C VAL A 115 13.12 14.63 13.65
N ASP A 116 13.22 15.36 12.55
CA ASP A 116 12.64 16.69 12.40
C ASP A 116 11.20 16.56 11.88
N GLU A 117 10.36 17.57 12.10
CA GLU A 117 8.94 17.58 11.69
C GLU A 117 8.12 16.36 12.20
N TYR A 118 8.34 15.95 13.45
CA TYR A 118 7.71 14.75 14.04
C TYR A 118 6.17 14.83 14.14
N GLN A 119 5.60 16.03 14.01
CA GLN A 119 4.15 16.23 14.06
C GLN A 119 3.42 15.87 12.75
N ASP A 120 4.15 15.74 11.64
CA ASP A 120 3.61 15.40 10.32
C ASP A 120 3.40 13.89 10.15
#